data_AF-A0A8T7BN79-F1
#
_entry.id   AF-A0A8T7BN79-F1
#
_cell.length_a   1.000
_cell.length_b   1.000
_cell.length_c   1.000
_cell.angle_alpha   90.00
_cell.angle_beta   90.00
_cell.angle_gamma   90.00
#
_symmetry.space_group_name_H-M   'P 1'
#
loop_
_entity.id
_entity.type
_entity.pdbx_description
1 polymer ?
#
loop_
_entity_poly.entity_id
_entity_poly.type
_entity_poly.pdbx_seq_one_letter_code
_entity_poly.pdbx_strand_id
1 'polypeptide(L)'
;MGDECSRLIAGVIKDNFKRTADYTGKYNETQFLTILSDCTHEGAMVTAENIRQSVQKLEILFDGKTTNFITVSIGCLTVNNLKSTSLDALLENSQELIRRSMADGGNRISAMET
;
A
#
# COMPACT_ATOMS: atom_id res chain seq x y z
N MET A 1 12.33 -1.28 -16.69
CA MET A 1 10.97 -1.45 -16.11
C MET A 1 11.00 -1.31 -14.60
N GLY A 2 11.71 -2.15 -13.84
CA GLY A 2 11.64 -2.16 -12.36
C GLY A 2 11.76 -0.79 -11.67
N ASP A 3 12.84 -0.05 -11.95
CA ASP A 3 13.11 1.23 -11.28
C ASP A 3 12.14 2.35 -11.66
N GLU A 4 11.63 2.34 -12.89
CA GLU A 4 10.68 3.35 -13.36
C GLU A 4 9.29 3.12 -12.76
N CYS A 5 8.82 1.86 -12.77
CA CYS A 5 7.56 1.50 -12.13
C CYS A 5 7.59 1.79 -10.63
N SER A 6 8.70 1.45 -9.96
CA SER A 6 8.90 1.76 -8.54
C SER A 6 8.84 3.26 -8.26
N ARG A 7 9.45 4.10 -9.11
CA ARG A 7 9.39 5.57 -8.96
C ARG A 7 7.97 6.11 -9.15
N LEU A 8 7.23 5.61 -10.15
CA LEU A 8 5.86 6.04 -10.41
C LEU A 8 4.92 5.66 -9.25
N ILE A 9 5.02 4.43 -8.76
CA ILE A 9 4.24 3.96 -7.60
C ILE A 9 4.59 4.80 -6.37
N ALA A 10 5.87 5.06 -6.10
CA ALA A 10 6.28 5.91 -4.98
C ALA A 10 5.69 7.33 -5.07
N GLY A 11 5.61 7.90 -6.30
CA GLY A 11 4.95 9.18 -6.55
C GLY A 11 3.46 9.14 -6.21
N VAL A 12 2.73 8.13 -6.70
CA VAL A 12 1.31 7.95 -6.39
C VAL A 12 1.06 7.80 -4.88
N ILE A 13 1.87 6.99 -4.21
CA ILE A 13 1.75 6.80 -2.76
C ILE A 13 1.96 8.16 -2.07
N LYS A 14 3.03 8.89 -2.41
CA LYS A 14 3.31 10.22 -1.86
C LYS A 14 2.17 11.23 -2.07
N ASP A 15 1.56 11.26 -3.25
CA ASP A 15 0.47 12.21 -3.56
C ASP A 15 -0.82 11.93 -2.78
N ASN A 16 -0.99 10.70 -2.29
CA ASN A 16 -2.12 10.28 -1.47
C ASN A 16 -1.91 10.55 0.03
N PHE A 17 -0.67 10.76 0.50
CA PHE A 17 -0.38 11.10 1.90
C PHE A 17 -0.02 12.59 2.02
N LYS A 18 -0.90 13.36 2.68
CA LYS A 18 -0.76 14.81 2.81
C LYS A 18 -0.40 15.27 4.22
N ARG A 19 -0.45 14.39 5.21
CA ARG A 19 -0.18 14.74 6.61
C ARG A 19 1.30 14.56 6.89
N THR A 20 1.90 15.53 7.59
CA THR A 20 3.30 15.48 8.03
C THR A 20 3.59 14.38 9.05
N ALA A 21 2.56 13.82 9.69
CA ALA A 21 2.67 12.75 10.67
C ALA A 21 2.64 11.33 10.05
N ASP A 22 2.38 11.23 8.75
CA ASP A 22 2.36 9.95 8.04
C ASP A 22 3.76 9.65 7.50
N TYR A 23 4.20 8.40 7.65
CA TYR A 23 5.51 7.97 7.17
C TYR A 23 5.35 6.94 6.05
N THR A 24 5.97 7.21 4.90
CA THR A 24 6.02 6.28 3.78
C THR A 24 7.46 5.98 3.42
N GLY A 25 7.77 4.70 3.19
CA GLY A 25 9.10 4.26 2.74
C GLY A 25 9.05 3.02 1.86
N LYS A 26 10.12 2.78 1.10
CA LYS A 26 10.35 1.51 0.39
C LYS A 26 10.84 0.49 1.43
N TYR A 27 10.08 -0.57 1.65
CA TYR A 27 10.41 -1.63 2.62
C TYR A 27 11.43 -2.61 2.05
N ASN A 28 11.26 -2.98 0.78
CA ASN A 28 12.23 -3.76 0.00
C ASN A 28 12.04 -3.47 -1.49
N GLU A 29 12.69 -4.22 -2.37
CA GLU A 29 12.68 -3.95 -3.81
C GLU A 29 11.29 -3.84 -4.44
N THR A 30 10.29 -4.54 -3.90
CA THR A 30 8.94 -4.61 -4.46
C THR A 30 7.84 -4.13 -3.52
N GLN A 31 8.17 -3.83 -2.26
CA GLN A 31 7.20 -3.47 -1.23
C GLN A 31 7.44 -2.05 -0.71
N PHE A 32 6.33 -1.36 -0.49
CA PHE A 32 6.27 -0.07 0.20
C PHE A 32 5.52 -0.25 1.52
N LEU A 33 5.91 0.52 2.53
CA LEU A 33 5.27 0.57 3.83
C LEU A 33 4.78 2.00 4.07
N THR A 34 3.55 2.14 4.54
CA THR A 34 3.06 3.42 5.07
C THR A 34 2.49 3.23 6.46
N ILE A 35 2.87 4.13 7.37
CA ILE A 35 2.38 4.21 8.75
C ILE A 35 1.53 5.47 8.86
N LEU A 36 0.27 5.28 9.22
CA LEU A 36 -0.71 6.34 9.43
C LEU A 36 -0.89 6.58 10.93
N SER A 37 -0.65 7.82 11.36
CA SER A 37 -0.88 8.22 12.76
C SER A 37 -2.28 8.80 12.92
N ASP A 38 -2.98 8.45 14.00
CA ASP A 38 -4.30 9.00 14.33
C ASP A 38 -5.28 8.92 13.14
N CYS A 39 -5.45 7.70 12.64
CA CYS A 39 -6.29 7.37 11.49
C CYS A 39 -7.26 6.26 11.87
N THR A 40 -8.54 6.43 11.51
CA THR A 40 -9.56 5.40 11.68
C THR A 40 -9.35 4.29 10.65
N HIS A 41 -9.88 3.09 10.94
CA HIS A 41 -9.85 1.98 9.99
C HIS A 41 -10.48 2.37 8.64
N GLU A 42 -11.62 3.05 8.67
CA GLU A 42 -12.29 3.54 7.46
C GLU A 42 -11.42 4.54 6.67
N GLY A 43 -10.78 5.50 7.35
CA GLY A 43 -9.90 6.48 6.70
C GLY A 43 -8.67 5.82 6.06
N ALA A 44 -8.10 4.82 6.72
CA ALA A 44 -7.00 4.03 6.19
C ALA A 44 -7.43 3.24 4.94
N MET A 45 -8.62 2.63 4.97
CA MET A 45 -9.20 1.91 3.84
C MET A 45 -9.48 2.80 2.63
N VAL A 46 -10.05 3.99 2.84
CA VAL A 46 -10.27 4.97 1.78
C VAL A 46 -8.94 5.37 1.13
N THR A 47 -7.92 5.61 1.94
CA THR A 47 -6.58 5.99 1.44
C THR A 47 -5.94 4.85 0.64
N ALA A 48 -6.01 3.62 1.14
CA ALA A 48 -5.52 2.43 0.44
C ALA A 48 -6.23 2.24 -0.91
N GLU A 49 -7.55 2.42 -0.97
CA GLU A 49 -8.31 2.29 -2.23
C GLU A 49 -7.98 3.39 -3.22
N ASN A 50 -7.79 4.62 -2.75
CA ASN A 50 -7.34 5.71 -3.61
C ASN A 50 -5.96 5.41 -4.23
N ILE A 51 -5.03 4.87 -3.45
CA ILE A 51 -3.70 4.44 -3.95
C ILE A 51 -3.86 3.33 -4.98
N ARG A 52 -4.62 2.27 -4.67
CA ARG A 52 -4.82 1.12 -5.56
C ARG A 52 -5.39 1.56 -6.91
N GLN A 53 -6.45 2.39 -6.88
CA GLN A 53 -7.06 2.91 -8.10
C GLN A 53 -6.15 3.86 -8.86
N SER A 54 -5.38 4.70 -8.16
CA SER A 54 -4.45 5.64 -8.80
C SER A 54 -3.31 4.90 -9.50
N VAL A 55 -2.75 3.86 -8.87
CA VAL A 55 -1.75 3.00 -9.50
C VAL A 55 -2.33 2.27 -10.72
N GLN A 56 -3.53 1.72 -10.61
CA GLN A 56 -4.19 1.04 -11.74
C GLN A 56 -4.43 1.96 -12.94
N LYS A 57 -4.56 3.28 -12.71
CA LYS A 57 -4.72 4.29 -13.76
C LYS A 57 -3.39 4.82 -14.31
N LEU A 58 -2.25 4.41 -13.76
CA LEU A 58 -0.94 4.85 -14.27
C LEU A 58 -0.75 4.34 -15.69
N GLU A 59 -0.56 5.30 -16.60
CA GLU A 59 -0.11 5.06 -17.95
C GLU A 59 1.42 4.98 -17.95
N ILE A 60 1.94 3.84 -18.39
CA ILE A 60 3.38 3.57 -18.42
C ILE A 60 3.78 3.30 -19.85
N LEU A 61 4.72 4.10 -20.37
CA LEU A 61 5.31 3.86 -21.67
C LEU A 61 6.34 2.73 -21.55
N PHE A 62 6.08 1.61 -22.20
CA PHE A 62 7.00 0.49 -22.28
C PHE A 62 7.15 0.04 -23.73
N ASP A 63 8.38 0.02 -24.22
CA ASP A 63 8.72 -0.41 -25.59
C ASP A 63 7.90 0.32 -26.67
N GLY A 64 7.73 1.64 -26.51
CA GLY A 64 6.94 2.47 -27.43
C GLY A 64 5.43 2.28 -27.35
N LYS A 65 4.92 1.48 -26.40
CA LYS A 65 3.49 1.27 -26.16
C LYS A 65 3.09 1.75 -24.77
N THR A 66 2.02 2.54 -24.69
CA THR A 66 1.41 2.90 -23.41
C THR A 66 0.61 1.73 -22.87
N THR A 67 0.81 1.40 -21.60
CA THR A 67 0.11 0.32 -20.91
C THR A 67 -0.25 0.72 -19.47
N ASN A 68 -1.34 0.13 -18.96
CA ASN A 68 -1.83 0.31 -17.60
C ASN A 68 -1.81 -1.04 -16.84
N PHE A 69 -0.92 -1.96 -17.20
CA PHE A 69 -0.89 -3.32 -16.64
C PHE A 69 -0.32 -3.39 -15.21
N ILE A 70 0.10 -2.28 -14.62
CA ILE A 70 0.66 -2.28 -13.26
C ILE A 70 -0.44 -2.03 -12.24
N THR A 71 -0.53 -2.94 -11.29
CA THR A 71 -1.46 -2.88 -10.17
C THR A 71 -0.72 -3.13 -8.87
N VAL A 72 -1.31 -2.72 -7.74
CA VAL A 72 -0.79 -3.03 -6.40
C VAL A 72 -1.81 -3.81 -5.60
N SER A 73 -1.32 -4.68 -4.74
CA SER A 73 -2.09 -5.34 -3.70
C SER A 73 -1.68 -4.77 -2.35
N ILE A 74 -2.64 -4.41 -1.52
CA ILE A 74 -2.38 -3.69 -0.27
C ILE A 74 -2.89 -4.54 0.90
N GLY A 75 -2.07 -4.66 1.95
CA GLY A 75 -2.50 -5.09 3.27
C GLY A 75 -2.69 -3.87 4.17
N CYS A 76 -3.88 -3.71 4.76
CA CYS A 76 -4.21 -2.57 5.61
C CYS A 76 -4.50 -3.04 7.04
N LEU A 77 -3.57 -2.77 7.97
CA LEU A 77 -3.72 -3.10 9.38
C LEU A 77 -3.97 -1.83 10.19
N THR A 78 -5.05 -1.80 10.95
CA THR A 78 -5.36 -0.74 11.93
C THR A 78 -5.24 -1.30 13.34
N VAL A 79 -4.58 -0.56 14.22
CA VAL A 79 -4.28 -1.02 15.60
C VAL A 79 -4.78 0.03 16.58
N ASN A 80 -5.78 -0.34 17.38
CA ASN A 80 -6.41 0.54 18.36
C ASN A 80 -5.63 0.61 19.68
N ASN A 81 -4.90 -0.45 20.03
CA ASN A 81 -4.06 -0.48 21.23
C ASN A 81 -2.62 -0.90 20.92
N LEU A 82 -1.79 0.07 20.53
CA LEU A 82 -0.39 -0.19 20.20
C LEU A 82 0.43 -0.71 21.39
N LYS A 83 0.03 -0.41 22.63
CA LYS A 83 0.78 -0.83 23.84
C LYS A 83 0.72 -2.33 24.10
N SER A 84 -0.32 -3.00 23.61
CA SER A 84 -0.50 -4.45 23.77
C SER A 84 0.00 -5.28 22.59
N THR A 85 0.53 -4.63 21.54
CA THR A 85 0.88 -5.30 20.29
C THR A 85 2.38 -5.22 20.05
N SER A 86 3.03 -6.37 19.88
CA SER A 86 4.45 -6.42 19.52
C SER A 86 4.66 -6.01 18.06
N LEU A 87 5.83 -5.46 17.76
CA LEU A 87 6.20 -5.11 16.38
C LEU A 87 6.17 -6.34 15.46
N ASP A 88 6.62 -7.50 15.95
CA ASP A 88 6.61 -8.75 15.18
C ASP A 88 5.18 -9.14 14.78
N ALA A 89 4.21 -9.04 15.70
CA ALA A 89 2.81 -9.32 15.39
C ALA A 89 2.24 -8.33 14.36
N LEU A 90 2.64 -7.05 14.40
CA LEU A 90 2.23 -6.07 13.39
C LEU A 90 2.76 -6.42 12.00
N LEU A 91 4.02 -6.82 11.92
CA LEU A 91 4.66 -7.20 10.66
C LEU A 91 4.07 -8.49 10.10
N GLU A 92 3.91 -9.52 10.94
CA GLU A 92 3.29 -10.79 10.55
C GLU A 92 1.88 -10.60 10.02
N ASN A 93 1.04 -9.87 10.76
CA ASN A 93 -0.33 -9.56 10.33
C ASN A 93 -0.36 -8.75 9.03
N SER A 94 0.52 -7.77 8.88
CA SER A 94 0.60 -6.96 7.65
C SER A 94 1.00 -7.82 6.43
N GLN A 95 1.97 -8.72 6.60
CA GLN A 95 2.40 -9.64 5.53
C GLN A 95 1.31 -10.65 5.18
N GLU A 96 0.58 -11.15 6.18
CA GLU A 96 -0.54 -12.06 5.96
C GLU A 96 -1.66 -11.38 5.14
N LEU A 97 -1.97 -10.12 5.43
CA LEU A 97 -2.94 -9.36 4.62
C LEU A 97 -2.48 -9.17 3.18
N ILE A 98 -1.19 -8.88 2.95
CA ILE A 98 -0.63 -8.81 1.59
C ILE A 98 -0.77 -10.17 0.89
N ARG A 99 -0.39 -11.26 1.56
CA ARG A 99 -0.48 -12.62 1.03
C ARG A 99 -1.92 -12.98 0.65
N ARG A 100 -2.89 -12.62 1.48
CA ARG A 100 -4.32 -12.79 1.19
C ARG A 100 -4.75 -12.00 -0.04
N SER A 101 -4.39 -10.72 -0.12
CA SER A 101 -4.69 -9.89 -1.31
C SER A 101 -4.11 -10.48 -2.59
N MET A 102 -2.90 -11.05 -2.52
CA MET A 102 -2.28 -11.71 -3.67
C MET A 102 -2.97 -13.03 -4.03
N ALA A 103 -3.30 -13.87 -3.04
CA ALA A 103 -3.97 -15.15 -3.23
C ALA A 103 -5.38 -14.99 -3.82
N ASP A 104 -6.09 -13.91 -3.47
CA ASP A 104 -7.43 -13.61 -3.95
C ASP A 104 -7.44 -12.94 -5.35
N GLY A 105 -6.34 -13.04 -6.11
CA GLY A 105 -6.24 -12.57 -7.50
C GLY A 105 -5.56 -11.21 -7.68
N GLY A 106 -4.96 -10.66 -6.62
CA GLY A 106 -4.23 -9.39 -6.67
C GLY A 106 -5.11 -8.17 -6.92
N ASN A 107 -4.48 -7.01 -7.14
CA ASN A 107 -5.13 -5.72 -7.39
C ASN A 107 -6.30 -5.43 -6.43
N ARG A 108 -6.07 -5.62 -5.13
CA ARG A 108 -7.09 -5.52 -4.10
C ARG A 108 -6.51 -5.16 -2.74
N ILE A 109 -7.41 -4.94 -1.79
CA ILE A 109 -7.09 -4.66 -0.41
C ILE A 109 -7.61 -5.80 0.46
N SER A 110 -6.77 -6.25 1.38
CA SER A 110 -7.18 -7.05 2.53
C SER A 110 -6.91 -6.24 3.77
N ALA A 111 -7.87 -6.21 4.68
CA ALA A 111 -7.83 -5.31 5.82
C ALA A 111 -8.20 -6.01 7.12
N MET A 112 -7.63 -5.52 8.21
CA MET A 112 -7.93 -5.98 9.57
C MET A 112 -7.81 -4.81 10.55
N GLU A 113 -8.65 -4.85 11.58
CA GLU A 113 -8.60 -3.94 12.72
C GLU A 113 -8.41 -4.76 14.01
N THR A 114 -7.51 -4.33 14.88
CA THR A 114 -7.14 -5.03 16.14
C THR A 114 -7.10 -4.09 17.33
#